data_AF-A0A6I1EMT3-F1
#
_entry.id   AF-A0A6I1EMT3-F1
#
_cell.length_a   1.000
_cell.length_b   1.000
_cell.length_c   1.000
_cell.angle_alpha   90.00
_cell.angle_beta   90.00
_cell.angle_gamma   90.00
#
_symmetry.space_group_name_H-M   'P 1'
#
loop_
_entity.id
_entity.type
_entity.pdbx_description
1 polymer ?
#
loop_
_entity_poly.entity_id
_entity_poly.type
_entity_poly.pdbx_seq_one_letter_code
_entity_poly.pdbx_strand_id
1 'polypeptide(L)'
;MKFTKSILCLTLFVAFSSAYAGSKYLNGSPDITKNEWLDGDNIVAGVYWYENDKGETIIEGDENYIGTTNNPTTNLNSNATIKVSLSDLKITSGDFIAGNSVSPVGNDKKVNMSLSSTNVTLTKLYVDENFILGSKINAYGTSDITADIETASATLIKSQVLKATIVGSLFKCSGKIGNSSIKNAELNVKDGSQLNGLIIGGVSVYNRDDSTAGSQTSNTIDNITVTVENSTVKKLSESQKALSGLDLTFNDAAIFVGGASGNVSKLNVTTKSTVNNVALTLAGSTVEGDIYLGGYAHDKDSITTVKSSQLVLREGTSVTGTIHTGDMNFDGNASAEVENALIIVDSADVKIGGFDNQKAAAKNFSLVGSSNFNDDYASAEAALEGIQSMFSTKAATIEEGEANGMISADADGNVTKTINSKTLAIGQTARQAYLNWAMLRNDLNKRMGELRDAPGKYGVWVRTDAGRQKYEGIDSDIQTFQFGADARVDALGNSFREFPAIFYSRSQEVR
;
A
#
# COMPACT_ATOMS: atom_id res chain seq x y z
N MET A 1 20.51 -26.87 -62.06
CA MET A 1 19.04 -26.96 -62.00
C MET A 1 18.66 -27.46 -60.61
N LYS A 2 18.40 -26.53 -59.69
CA LYS A 2 18.04 -26.81 -58.29
C LYS A 2 16.53 -26.64 -58.17
N PHE A 3 15.80 -27.68 -57.79
CA PHE A 3 14.38 -27.58 -57.46
C PHE A 3 14.19 -27.78 -55.95
N THR A 4 13.56 -26.77 -55.38
CA THR A 4 13.20 -26.52 -53.99
C THR A 4 12.21 -27.56 -53.47
N LYS A 5 12.46 -28.15 -52.31
CA LYS A 5 11.44 -28.87 -51.51
C LYS A 5 10.96 -27.94 -50.40
N SER A 6 9.82 -27.29 -50.62
CA SER A 6 8.97 -26.78 -49.52
C SER A 6 8.28 -27.97 -48.88
N ILE A 7 8.66 -28.30 -47.65
CA ILE A 7 7.82 -29.11 -46.76
C ILE A 7 6.91 -28.12 -46.04
N LEU A 8 5.63 -28.21 -46.35
CA LEU A 8 4.51 -27.55 -45.69
C LEU A 8 4.55 -27.91 -44.20
N CYS A 9 5.03 -26.99 -43.35
CA CYS A 9 4.84 -27.08 -41.91
C CYS A 9 3.40 -26.62 -41.62
N LEU A 10 2.48 -27.58 -41.53
CA LEU A 10 1.14 -27.34 -41.01
C LEU A 10 1.27 -27.11 -39.49
N THR A 11 1.62 -25.89 -39.10
CA THR A 11 1.54 -25.43 -37.71
C THR A 11 0.07 -25.38 -37.30
N LEU A 12 -0.43 -26.49 -36.79
CA LEU A 12 -1.63 -26.53 -35.97
C LEU A 12 -1.29 -25.85 -34.64
N PHE A 13 -1.31 -24.52 -34.63
CA PHE A 13 -1.34 -23.72 -33.40
C PHE A 13 -2.72 -23.97 -32.77
N VAL A 14 -2.85 -25.04 -31.99
CA VAL A 14 -3.92 -25.12 -31.00
C VAL A 14 -3.49 -24.20 -29.86
N ALA A 15 -3.84 -22.93 -30.00
CA ALA A 15 -3.84 -22.01 -28.88
C ALA A 15 -4.90 -22.52 -27.90
N PHE A 16 -4.50 -23.36 -26.95
CA PHE A 16 -5.26 -23.53 -25.71
C PHE A 16 -5.21 -22.19 -24.97
N SER A 17 -6.12 -21.30 -25.32
CA SER A 17 -6.36 -20.09 -24.55
C SER A 17 -7.17 -20.48 -23.31
N SER A 18 -6.79 -19.94 -22.15
CA SER A 18 -7.56 -20.02 -20.89
C SER A 18 -8.96 -19.37 -20.97
N ALA A 19 -9.37 -18.92 -22.16
CA ALA A 19 -10.71 -18.40 -22.44
C ALA A 19 -11.78 -19.50 -22.45
N TYR A 20 -11.39 -20.76 -22.77
CA TYR A 20 -12.26 -21.94 -22.83
C TYR A 20 -11.95 -23.00 -21.76
N ALA A 21 -11.12 -22.67 -20.78
CA ALA A 21 -10.83 -23.52 -19.63
C ALA A 21 -12.10 -23.74 -18.79
N GLY A 22 -12.42 -24.99 -18.43
CA GLY A 22 -13.41 -25.25 -17.39
C GLY A 22 -12.94 -24.68 -16.05
N SER A 23 -13.79 -24.71 -15.03
CA SER A 23 -13.36 -24.29 -13.69
C SER A 23 -13.69 -25.38 -12.68
N LYS A 24 -12.78 -25.58 -11.73
CA LYS A 24 -12.97 -26.43 -10.55
C LYS A 24 -12.93 -25.56 -9.31
N TYR A 25 -13.88 -25.79 -8.41
CA TYR A 25 -13.93 -25.06 -7.14
C TYR A 25 -13.22 -25.84 -6.04
N LEU A 26 -12.65 -25.10 -5.09
CA LEU A 26 -12.07 -25.67 -3.88
C LEU A 26 -13.20 -25.86 -2.86
N ASN A 27 -13.70 -27.09 -2.72
CA ASN A 27 -14.62 -27.46 -1.65
C ASN A 27 -13.80 -27.51 -0.34
N GLY A 28 -14.31 -26.97 0.77
CA GLY A 28 -13.72 -27.00 2.12
C GLY A 28 -13.51 -28.40 2.72
N SER A 29 -13.34 -29.42 1.88
CA SER A 29 -13.07 -30.79 2.27
C SER A 29 -11.67 -30.89 2.91
N PRO A 30 -11.56 -31.52 4.09
CA PRO A 30 -10.29 -31.76 4.78
C PRO A 30 -9.33 -32.71 4.03
N ASP A 31 -9.72 -33.20 2.84
CA ASP A 31 -9.03 -34.23 2.06
C ASP A 31 -8.64 -33.78 0.64
N ILE A 32 -8.13 -32.55 0.45
CA ILE A 32 -7.36 -32.24 -0.79
C ILE A 32 -6.00 -32.95 -0.69
N THR A 33 -5.98 -34.23 -1.03
CA THR A 33 -4.79 -35.10 -1.00
C THR A 33 -4.07 -35.21 -2.35
N LYS A 34 -4.54 -34.48 -3.39
CA LYS A 34 -3.88 -34.42 -4.70
C LYS A 34 -3.30 -33.03 -4.92
N ASN A 35 -1.97 -32.95 -4.80
CA ASN A 35 -1.15 -31.74 -4.92
C ASN A 35 -0.79 -31.34 -6.37
N GLU A 36 -1.42 -31.97 -7.37
CA GLU A 36 -1.17 -31.69 -8.79
C GLU A 36 -2.49 -31.66 -9.57
N TRP A 37 -2.84 -30.48 -10.09
CA TRP A 37 -3.96 -30.31 -11.02
C TRP A 37 -3.37 -30.06 -12.42
N LEU A 38 -3.56 -31.06 -13.29
CA LEU A 38 -3.28 -31.08 -14.74
C LEU A 38 -4.64 -31.37 -15.41
N ASP A 39 -5.14 -30.76 -16.48
CA ASP A 39 -4.61 -29.87 -17.51
C ASP A 39 -5.86 -29.08 -18.02
N GLY A 40 -5.82 -27.75 -18.11
CA GLY A 40 -6.83 -26.94 -18.79
C GLY A 40 -7.94 -26.26 -17.97
N ASP A 41 -8.02 -26.40 -16.64
CA ASP A 41 -9.12 -25.83 -15.83
C ASP A 41 -8.64 -24.76 -14.83
N ASN A 42 -9.43 -23.69 -14.64
CA ASN A 42 -9.19 -22.70 -13.58
C ASN A 42 -9.50 -23.29 -12.20
N ILE A 43 -8.78 -22.85 -11.17
CA ILE A 43 -9.07 -23.19 -9.77
C ILE A 43 -9.72 -22.00 -9.08
N VAL A 44 -10.89 -22.21 -8.49
CA VAL A 44 -11.74 -21.16 -7.95
C VAL A 44 -11.90 -21.34 -6.44
N ALA A 45 -11.30 -20.44 -5.66
CA ALA A 45 -11.55 -20.24 -4.24
C ALA A 45 -12.73 -19.26 -4.06
N GLY A 46 -13.87 -19.66 -4.60
CA GLY A 46 -14.99 -18.77 -4.92
C GLY A 46 -16.22 -19.53 -5.39
N VAL A 47 -17.16 -18.82 -6.00
CA VAL A 47 -18.31 -19.42 -6.67
C VAL A 47 -18.06 -19.50 -8.17
N TYR A 48 -18.38 -20.64 -8.77
CA TYR A 48 -18.29 -20.84 -10.22
C TYR A 48 -19.67 -20.85 -10.86
N TRP A 49 -19.83 -20.04 -11.90
CA TRP A 49 -21.03 -19.89 -12.70
C TRP A 49 -20.79 -20.37 -14.12
N TYR A 50 -21.69 -21.20 -14.65
CA TYR A 50 -21.65 -21.61 -16.06
C TYR A 50 -23.06 -21.88 -16.61
N GLU A 51 -23.17 -21.88 -17.93
CA GLU A 51 -24.39 -22.30 -18.63
C GLU A 51 -24.27 -23.77 -19.05
N ASN A 52 -25.25 -24.60 -18.68
CA ASN A 52 -25.27 -26.00 -19.08
C ASN A 52 -25.77 -26.16 -20.53
N ASP A 53 -25.69 -27.38 -21.09
CA ASP A 53 -26.13 -27.68 -22.46
C ASP A 53 -27.63 -27.39 -22.73
N LYS A 54 -28.43 -27.16 -21.68
CA LYS A 54 -29.86 -26.80 -21.77
C LYS A 54 -30.12 -25.30 -21.72
N GLY A 55 -29.07 -24.48 -21.60
CA GLY A 55 -29.16 -23.03 -21.47
C GLY A 55 -29.53 -22.55 -20.06
N GLU A 56 -29.46 -23.43 -19.07
CA GLU A 56 -29.73 -23.11 -17.67
C GLU A 56 -28.45 -22.60 -17.01
N THR A 57 -28.57 -21.52 -16.24
CA THR A 57 -27.45 -20.98 -15.47
C THR A 57 -27.29 -21.78 -14.18
N ILE A 58 -26.11 -22.36 -14.01
CA ILE A 58 -25.75 -23.23 -12.90
C ILE A 58 -24.69 -22.56 -12.03
N ILE A 59 -24.86 -22.71 -10.72
CA ILE A 59 -23.90 -22.27 -9.71
C ILE A 59 -23.31 -23.52 -9.04
N GLU A 60 -21.98 -23.54 -8.90
CA GLU A 60 -21.23 -24.54 -8.14
C GLU A 60 -20.26 -23.88 -7.14
N GLY A 61 -19.95 -24.58 -6.03
CA GLY A 61 -19.10 -24.07 -4.96
C GLY A 61 -19.07 -24.97 -3.72
N ASP A 62 -18.53 -24.44 -2.62
CA ASP A 62 -18.40 -25.12 -1.32
C ASP A 62 -19.73 -25.72 -0.80
N GLU A 63 -19.64 -26.86 -0.11
CA GLU A 63 -20.77 -27.61 0.45
C GLU A 63 -21.64 -26.81 1.44
N ASN A 64 -21.07 -25.78 2.06
CA ASN A 64 -21.80 -24.84 2.92
C ASN A 64 -22.55 -23.75 2.14
N TYR A 65 -22.33 -23.64 0.82
CA TYR A 65 -22.73 -22.47 0.05
C TYR A 65 -23.58 -22.74 -1.18
N ILE A 66 -23.44 -23.85 -1.89
CA ILE A 66 -24.29 -24.19 -3.06
C ILE A 66 -24.22 -25.72 -3.29
N GLY A 67 -25.34 -26.29 -3.72
CA GLY A 67 -25.57 -27.70 -4.06
C GLY A 67 -24.35 -28.60 -4.25
N THR A 68 -24.33 -29.75 -3.56
CA THR A 68 -23.31 -30.79 -3.72
C THR A 68 -23.11 -31.17 -5.19
N THR A 69 -21.93 -31.67 -5.57
CA THR A 69 -21.74 -32.41 -6.83
C THR A 69 -22.96 -33.31 -7.09
N ASN A 70 -23.67 -33.06 -8.20
CA ASN A 70 -24.94 -33.66 -8.64
C ASN A 70 -26.26 -32.96 -8.22
N ASN A 71 -26.23 -31.83 -7.50
CA ASN A 71 -27.45 -31.09 -7.12
C ASN A 71 -27.26 -29.55 -7.10
N PRO A 72 -26.72 -28.93 -8.16
CA PRO A 72 -26.44 -27.50 -8.23
C PRO A 72 -27.68 -26.60 -8.01
N THR A 73 -27.47 -25.38 -7.54
CA THR A 73 -28.54 -24.36 -7.38
C THR A 73 -28.45 -23.25 -8.42
N THR A 74 -29.51 -22.44 -8.52
CA THR A 74 -29.63 -21.28 -9.40
C THR A 74 -29.62 -19.95 -8.63
N ASN A 75 -29.61 -19.97 -7.29
CA ASN A 75 -29.62 -18.77 -6.44
C ASN A 75 -28.35 -18.67 -5.58
N LEU A 76 -27.69 -17.50 -5.60
CA LEU A 76 -26.52 -17.19 -4.77
C LEU A 76 -26.92 -16.49 -3.46
N ASN A 77 -26.21 -16.82 -2.37
CA ASN A 77 -26.23 -16.03 -1.14
C ASN A 77 -25.12 -14.96 -1.19
N SER A 78 -25.50 -13.69 -1.40
CA SER A 78 -24.53 -12.59 -1.51
C SER A 78 -23.78 -12.25 -0.22
N ASN A 79 -24.25 -12.75 0.94
CA ASN A 79 -23.59 -12.57 2.23
C ASN A 79 -22.53 -13.65 2.52
N ALA A 80 -22.19 -14.47 1.52
CA ALA A 80 -21.24 -15.57 1.68
C ALA A 80 -19.81 -15.09 1.97
N THR A 81 -19.10 -15.87 2.80
CA THR A 81 -17.69 -15.67 3.15
C THR A 81 -16.92 -16.94 2.83
N ILE A 82 -15.87 -16.82 2.02
CA ILE A 82 -15.07 -17.96 1.57
C ILE A 82 -13.71 -17.88 2.24
N LYS A 83 -13.27 -19.00 2.83
CA LYS A 83 -11.98 -19.11 3.49
C LYS A 83 -11.27 -20.35 3.00
N VAL A 84 -10.09 -20.16 2.40
CA VAL A 84 -9.28 -21.24 1.85
C VAL A 84 -7.88 -21.16 2.43
N SER A 85 -7.33 -22.29 2.86
CA SER A 85 -5.96 -22.39 3.32
C SER A 85 -5.34 -23.66 2.78
N LEU A 86 -4.39 -23.53 1.85
CA LEU A 86 -3.80 -24.66 1.14
C LEU A 86 -2.28 -24.55 1.10
N SER A 87 -1.62 -25.70 1.00
CA SER A 87 -0.17 -25.80 0.86
C SER A 87 0.22 -26.73 -0.28
N ASP A 88 1.37 -26.44 -0.91
CA ASP A 88 1.98 -27.29 -1.95
C ASP A 88 1.03 -27.55 -3.14
N LEU A 89 0.23 -26.54 -3.52
CA LEU A 89 -0.70 -26.59 -4.65
C LEU A 89 0.03 -26.24 -5.96
N LYS A 90 -0.02 -27.15 -6.92
CA LYS A 90 0.53 -26.95 -8.27
C LYS A 90 -0.57 -26.93 -9.33
N ILE A 91 -0.65 -25.81 -10.06
CA ILE A 91 -1.56 -25.56 -11.19
C ILE A 91 -0.71 -25.28 -12.42
N THR A 92 -0.70 -26.23 -13.35
CA THR A 92 0.15 -26.12 -14.56
C THR A 92 -0.61 -25.59 -15.78
N SER A 93 -1.92 -25.35 -15.65
CA SER A 93 -2.78 -24.83 -16.70
C SER A 93 -4.06 -24.31 -16.05
N GLY A 94 -4.53 -23.14 -16.48
CA GLY A 94 -5.65 -22.42 -15.86
C GLY A 94 -5.25 -21.44 -14.75
N ASP A 95 -6.10 -20.45 -14.49
CA ASP A 95 -5.85 -19.39 -13.51
C ASP A 95 -6.24 -19.85 -12.08
N PHE A 96 -5.59 -19.32 -11.05
CA PHE A 96 -6.11 -19.37 -9.68
C PHE A 96 -6.94 -18.12 -9.39
N ILE A 97 -8.17 -18.29 -8.91
CA ILE A 97 -9.15 -17.21 -8.73
C ILE A 97 -9.61 -17.21 -7.27
N ALA A 98 -9.22 -16.18 -6.51
CA ALA A 98 -9.66 -15.90 -5.14
C ALA A 98 -10.93 -15.02 -5.12
N GLY A 99 -11.94 -15.46 -5.87
CA GLY A 99 -13.20 -14.77 -6.10
C GLY A 99 -14.07 -15.55 -7.07
N ASN A 100 -15.08 -14.91 -7.65
CA ASN A 100 -16.03 -15.63 -8.51
C ASN A 100 -15.44 -15.95 -9.87
N SER A 101 -15.93 -17.00 -10.51
CA SER A 101 -15.59 -17.33 -11.89
C SER A 101 -16.86 -17.46 -12.71
N VAL A 102 -16.87 -16.83 -13.89
CA VAL A 102 -17.94 -16.95 -14.88
C VAL A 102 -17.35 -17.59 -16.11
N SER A 103 -17.86 -18.78 -16.42
CA SER A 103 -17.69 -19.38 -17.74
C SER A 103 -18.60 -18.67 -18.74
N PRO A 104 -18.24 -18.64 -20.03
CA PRO A 104 -19.05 -18.08 -21.11
C PRO A 104 -20.55 -18.27 -20.93
N VAL A 105 -21.27 -17.17 -20.64
CA VAL A 105 -22.73 -17.13 -20.71
C VAL A 105 -23.14 -16.64 -22.09
N GLY A 106 -24.21 -17.22 -22.66
CA GLY A 106 -24.79 -16.80 -23.92
C GLY A 106 -25.47 -15.42 -23.83
N ASN A 107 -26.16 -15.02 -24.90
CA ASN A 107 -26.80 -13.71 -25.03
C ASN A 107 -27.95 -13.49 -24.01
N ASP A 108 -28.18 -12.23 -23.66
CA ASP A 108 -29.34 -11.73 -22.90
C ASP A 108 -29.48 -12.30 -21.48
N LYS A 109 -28.37 -12.67 -20.84
CA LYS A 109 -28.36 -13.17 -19.46
C LYS A 109 -28.11 -12.04 -18.47
N LYS A 110 -28.75 -12.14 -17.30
CA LYS A 110 -28.48 -11.31 -16.12
C LYS A 110 -27.83 -12.17 -15.05
N VAL A 111 -26.58 -11.91 -14.73
CA VAL A 111 -25.83 -12.69 -13.74
C VAL A 111 -25.38 -11.77 -12.62
N ASN A 112 -25.74 -12.11 -11.38
CA ASN A 112 -25.26 -11.43 -10.17
C ASN A 112 -24.51 -12.45 -9.32
N MET A 113 -23.21 -12.22 -9.12
CA MET A 113 -22.32 -13.09 -8.36
C MET A 113 -21.68 -12.40 -7.15
N SER A 114 -22.38 -11.46 -6.53
CA SER A 114 -21.78 -10.70 -5.43
C SER A 114 -21.49 -11.58 -4.19
N LEU A 115 -20.36 -11.34 -3.52
CA LEU A 115 -19.92 -12.00 -2.29
C LEU A 115 -19.66 -10.96 -1.20
N SER A 116 -19.79 -11.35 0.06
CA SER A 116 -19.32 -10.51 1.16
C SER A 116 -17.80 -10.59 1.26
N SER A 117 -17.21 -11.79 1.37
CA SER A 117 -15.75 -11.86 1.41
C SER A 117 -15.12 -13.13 0.87
N THR A 118 -13.87 -13.01 0.43
CA THR A 118 -12.96 -14.11 0.09
C THR A 118 -11.65 -13.92 0.84
N ASN A 119 -11.15 -14.97 1.49
CA ASN A 119 -9.91 -14.93 2.27
C ASN A 119 -9.09 -16.18 1.96
N VAL A 120 -7.93 -16.02 1.34
CA VAL A 120 -7.17 -17.14 0.79
C VAL A 120 -5.74 -17.11 1.30
N THR A 121 -5.27 -18.18 1.95
CA THR A 121 -3.87 -18.33 2.35
C THR A 121 -3.24 -19.49 1.60
N LEU A 122 -2.19 -19.23 0.84
CA LEU A 122 -1.54 -20.22 -0.02
C LEU A 122 -0.06 -20.27 0.27
N THR A 123 0.41 -21.43 0.71
CA THR A 123 1.82 -21.69 0.99
C THR A 123 2.41 -22.58 -0.10
N LYS A 124 3.50 -22.16 -0.74
CA LYS A 124 4.13 -22.87 -1.87
C LYS A 124 3.14 -23.18 -2.99
N LEU A 125 2.31 -22.20 -3.32
CA LEU A 125 1.51 -22.25 -4.54
C LEU A 125 2.45 -22.17 -5.75
N TYR A 126 2.14 -22.92 -6.80
CA TYR A 126 2.73 -22.75 -8.11
C TYR A 126 1.60 -22.65 -9.15
N VAL A 127 1.57 -21.55 -9.91
CA VAL A 127 0.60 -21.32 -10.99
C VAL A 127 1.34 -20.93 -12.27
N ASP A 128 1.16 -21.71 -13.34
CA ASP A 128 1.72 -21.42 -14.67
C ASP A 128 1.04 -20.21 -15.36
N GLU A 129 -0.20 -19.92 -14.98
CA GLU A 129 -1.01 -18.82 -15.53
C GLU A 129 -1.11 -17.64 -14.53
N ASN A 130 -2.30 -17.05 -14.37
CA ASN A 130 -2.51 -15.86 -13.53
C ASN A 130 -3.03 -16.24 -12.15
N PHE A 131 -2.72 -15.39 -11.16
CA PHE A 131 -3.40 -15.37 -9.88
C PHE A 131 -4.31 -14.14 -9.84
N ILE A 132 -5.59 -14.32 -9.49
CA ILE A 132 -6.61 -13.27 -9.53
C ILE A 132 -7.22 -13.13 -8.14
N LEU A 133 -6.96 -12.02 -7.46
CA LEU A 133 -7.62 -11.63 -6.21
C LEU A 133 -8.85 -10.77 -6.53
N GLY A 134 -9.91 -11.46 -6.94
CA GLY A 134 -11.13 -10.85 -7.45
C GLY A 134 -11.89 -11.86 -8.31
N SER A 135 -12.85 -11.39 -9.08
CA SER A 135 -13.63 -12.26 -9.96
C SER A 135 -12.98 -12.39 -11.35
N LYS A 136 -13.02 -13.57 -11.95
CA LYS A 136 -12.71 -13.78 -13.37
C LYS A 136 -14.01 -13.91 -14.15
N ILE A 137 -14.23 -13.03 -15.11
CA ILE A 137 -15.50 -12.96 -15.84
C ILE A 137 -15.21 -13.10 -17.33
N ASN A 138 -15.64 -14.22 -17.91
CA ASN A 138 -15.64 -14.47 -19.34
C ASN A 138 -17.10 -14.50 -19.83
N ALA A 139 -17.49 -13.58 -20.70
CA ALA A 139 -18.86 -13.53 -21.22
C ALA A 139 -18.91 -13.08 -22.68
N TYR A 140 -19.80 -13.71 -23.47
CA TYR A 140 -19.99 -13.41 -24.88
C TYR A 140 -21.40 -12.90 -25.17
N GLY A 141 -21.51 -11.97 -26.12
CA GLY A 141 -22.77 -11.37 -26.54
C GLY A 141 -23.50 -10.58 -25.44
N THR A 142 -24.75 -10.19 -25.68
CA THR A 142 -25.47 -9.13 -24.94
C THR A 142 -25.89 -9.51 -23.51
N SER A 143 -24.95 -9.69 -22.59
CA SER A 143 -25.24 -10.03 -21.19
C SER A 143 -24.93 -8.89 -20.21
N ASP A 144 -25.72 -8.82 -19.14
CA ASP A 144 -25.56 -7.89 -18.01
C ASP A 144 -24.99 -8.66 -16.82
N ILE A 145 -23.74 -8.37 -16.44
CA ILE A 145 -23.04 -9.11 -15.37
C ILE A 145 -22.62 -8.15 -14.26
N THR A 146 -22.90 -8.54 -13.02
CA THR A 146 -22.47 -7.84 -11.81
C THR A 146 -21.72 -8.79 -10.89
N ALA A 147 -20.52 -8.41 -10.48
CA ALA A 147 -19.68 -9.17 -9.57
C ALA A 147 -19.07 -8.26 -8.50
N ASP A 148 -19.75 -8.15 -7.36
CA ASP A 148 -19.28 -7.31 -6.25
C ASP A 148 -18.65 -8.16 -5.15
N ILE A 149 -17.52 -7.72 -4.60
CA ILE A 149 -16.92 -8.36 -3.42
C ILE A 149 -16.70 -7.28 -2.37
N GLU A 150 -17.27 -7.43 -1.17
CA GLU A 150 -17.01 -6.44 -0.12
C GLU A 150 -15.55 -6.49 0.37
N THR A 151 -14.98 -7.69 0.57
CA THR A 151 -13.57 -7.83 0.96
C THR A 151 -12.92 -9.05 0.32
N ALA A 152 -11.86 -8.84 -0.46
CA ALA A 152 -11.04 -9.90 -1.03
C ALA A 152 -9.64 -9.84 -0.41
N SER A 153 -9.23 -10.88 0.30
CA SER A 153 -7.89 -10.96 0.89
C SER A 153 -7.14 -12.23 0.44
N ALA A 154 -5.85 -12.09 0.20
CA ALA A 154 -4.96 -13.22 -0.05
C ALA A 154 -3.59 -13.06 0.61
N THR A 155 -3.03 -14.18 1.06
CA THR A 155 -1.66 -14.29 1.53
C THR A 155 -0.93 -15.37 0.75
N LEU A 156 0.15 -15.00 0.06
CA LEU A 156 1.02 -15.88 -0.72
C LEU A 156 2.36 -16.03 0.01
N ILE A 157 2.73 -17.25 0.37
CA ILE A 157 3.97 -17.55 1.13
C ILE A 157 4.78 -18.55 0.31
N LYS A 158 6.04 -18.22 -0.04
CA LYS A 158 6.91 -19.08 -0.88
C LYS A 158 6.26 -19.50 -2.21
N SER A 159 5.38 -18.68 -2.76
CA SER A 159 4.54 -19.01 -3.91
C SER A 159 5.12 -18.47 -5.22
N GLN A 160 4.80 -19.11 -6.34
CA GLN A 160 5.25 -18.74 -7.67
C GLN A 160 4.05 -18.57 -8.61
N VAL A 161 3.99 -17.43 -9.30
CA VAL A 161 3.00 -17.13 -10.34
C VAL A 161 3.76 -16.73 -11.61
N LEU A 162 3.61 -17.51 -12.69
CA LEU A 162 4.40 -17.33 -13.91
C LEU A 162 3.83 -16.32 -14.92
N LYS A 163 2.56 -15.95 -14.81
CA LYS A 163 2.00 -14.76 -15.48
C LYS A 163 1.62 -13.71 -14.44
N ALA A 164 0.66 -12.84 -14.74
CA ALA A 164 0.32 -11.73 -13.86
C ALA A 164 -0.37 -12.18 -12.56
N THR A 165 0.00 -11.49 -11.48
CA THR A 165 -0.82 -11.42 -10.27
C THR A 165 -1.71 -10.19 -10.37
N ILE A 166 -3.03 -10.37 -10.30
CA ILE A 166 -4.03 -9.31 -10.45
C ILE A 166 -4.73 -9.11 -9.09
N VAL A 167 -4.67 -7.90 -8.55
CA VAL A 167 -5.39 -7.48 -7.34
C VAL A 167 -6.61 -6.68 -7.75
N GLY A 168 -7.64 -7.41 -8.13
CA GLY A 168 -8.82 -6.89 -8.81
C GLY A 168 -9.47 -7.99 -9.64
N SER A 169 -10.63 -7.69 -10.22
CA SER A 169 -11.30 -8.63 -11.11
C SER A 169 -10.70 -8.58 -12.52
N LEU A 170 -10.65 -9.74 -13.18
CA LEU A 170 -10.26 -9.91 -14.58
C LEU A 170 -11.52 -10.05 -15.43
N PHE A 171 -11.81 -9.04 -16.24
CA PHE A 171 -12.96 -8.98 -17.12
C PHE A 171 -12.52 -9.16 -18.57
N LYS A 172 -12.98 -10.24 -19.19
CA LYS A 172 -12.83 -10.50 -20.63
C LYS A 172 -14.22 -10.71 -21.21
N CYS A 173 -14.84 -9.66 -21.72
CA CYS A 173 -16.17 -9.83 -22.30
C CYS A 173 -16.37 -9.07 -23.59
N SER A 174 -17.45 -9.45 -24.26
CA SER A 174 -18.02 -8.70 -25.38
C SER A 174 -19.44 -8.19 -25.15
N GLY A 175 -19.99 -8.42 -23.94
CA GLY A 175 -21.37 -8.08 -23.62
C GLY A 175 -21.67 -6.64 -23.27
N LYS A 176 -22.98 -6.33 -23.25
CA LYS A 176 -23.52 -4.97 -23.26
C LYS A 176 -23.10 -4.18 -22.01
N ILE A 177 -23.20 -4.75 -20.81
CA ILE A 177 -22.78 -4.09 -19.56
C ILE A 177 -22.20 -5.12 -18.58
N GLY A 178 -20.91 -5.03 -18.31
CA GLY A 178 -20.21 -5.82 -17.29
C GLY A 178 -19.63 -4.93 -16.20
N ASN A 179 -20.01 -5.15 -14.94
CA ASN A 179 -19.50 -4.38 -13.81
C ASN A 179 -18.94 -5.34 -12.74
N SER A 180 -17.75 -5.04 -12.24
CA SER A 180 -17.24 -5.62 -11.01
C SER A 180 -16.84 -4.53 -10.04
N SER A 181 -17.19 -4.71 -8.77
CA SER A 181 -16.72 -3.84 -7.70
C SER A 181 -16.02 -4.62 -6.60
N ILE A 182 -14.97 -4.05 -6.03
CA ILE A 182 -14.36 -4.56 -4.81
C ILE A 182 -14.21 -3.40 -3.83
N LYS A 183 -14.79 -3.50 -2.63
CA LYS A 183 -14.65 -2.42 -1.65
C LYS A 183 -13.26 -2.44 -0.99
N ASN A 184 -12.77 -3.61 -0.58
CA ASN A 184 -11.42 -3.75 -0.03
C ASN A 184 -10.71 -4.95 -0.65
N ALA A 185 -9.51 -4.75 -1.17
CA ALA A 185 -8.62 -5.80 -1.63
C ALA A 185 -7.30 -5.78 -0.85
N GLU A 186 -6.89 -6.92 -0.29
CA GLU A 186 -5.64 -7.04 0.47
C GLU A 186 -4.79 -8.21 -0.03
N LEU A 187 -3.59 -7.93 -0.53
CA LEU A 187 -2.63 -8.97 -0.93
C LEU A 187 -1.36 -8.87 -0.09
N ASN A 188 -1.01 -9.95 0.60
CA ASN A 188 0.25 -10.10 1.31
C ASN A 188 1.11 -11.16 0.61
N VAL A 189 2.31 -10.78 0.16
CA VAL A 189 3.25 -11.68 -0.52
C VAL A 189 4.54 -11.77 0.29
N LYS A 190 4.92 -12.98 0.69
CA LYS A 190 5.94 -13.18 1.73
C LYS A 190 6.91 -14.31 1.41
N ASP A 191 8.03 -14.28 2.10
CA ASP A 191 8.99 -15.38 2.29
C ASP A 191 9.54 -15.98 0.99
N GLY A 192 10.05 -15.16 0.07
CA GLY A 192 10.69 -15.63 -1.16
C GLY A 192 9.71 -16.03 -2.25
N SER A 193 8.48 -15.48 -2.21
CA SER A 193 7.53 -15.63 -3.31
C SER A 193 8.04 -14.92 -4.57
N GLN A 194 7.62 -15.41 -5.74
CA GLN A 194 7.99 -14.84 -7.04
C GLN A 194 6.73 -14.60 -7.88
N LEU A 195 6.49 -13.34 -8.26
CA LEU A 195 5.38 -12.95 -9.10
C LEU A 195 5.92 -12.46 -10.45
N ASN A 196 5.41 -12.98 -11.56
CA ASN A 196 5.72 -12.44 -12.88
C ASN A 196 4.76 -11.31 -13.24
N GLY A 197 5.05 -10.14 -12.70
CA GLY A 197 4.24 -8.96 -12.85
C GLY A 197 3.08 -8.88 -11.86
N LEU A 198 2.77 -7.66 -11.47
CA LEU A 198 1.77 -7.35 -10.48
C LEU A 198 0.90 -6.19 -10.99
N ILE A 199 -0.37 -6.49 -11.23
CA ILE A 199 -1.38 -5.52 -11.64
C ILE A 199 -2.28 -5.27 -10.45
N ILE A 200 -2.15 -4.10 -9.84
CA ILE A 200 -2.94 -3.68 -8.70
C ILE A 200 -4.09 -2.84 -9.26
N GLY A 201 -5.33 -3.29 -9.06
CA GLY A 201 -6.49 -2.80 -9.79
C GLY A 201 -7.07 -3.85 -10.74
N GLY A 202 -8.25 -3.54 -11.28
CA GLY A 202 -8.95 -4.45 -12.18
C GLY A 202 -8.35 -4.49 -13.57
N VAL A 203 -8.60 -5.59 -14.28
CA VAL A 203 -8.22 -5.74 -15.69
C VAL A 203 -9.49 -5.82 -16.51
N SER A 204 -9.72 -4.84 -17.38
CA SER A 204 -10.89 -4.75 -18.26
C SER A 204 -10.46 -4.83 -19.72
N VAL A 205 -10.74 -5.94 -20.40
CA VAL A 205 -10.35 -6.08 -21.82
C VAL A 205 -11.51 -6.57 -22.68
N TYR A 206 -11.75 -5.86 -23.77
CA TYR A 206 -12.74 -6.23 -24.77
C TYR A 206 -12.09 -7.06 -25.87
N ASN A 207 -12.57 -8.29 -26.10
CA ASN A 207 -11.97 -9.26 -27.02
C ASN A 207 -12.37 -9.05 -28.51
N ARG A 208 -11.55 -9.53 -29.46
CA ARG A 208 -11.65 -9.29 -30.91
C ARG A 208 -12.84 -9.97 -31.62
N ASP A 209 -13.43 -11.01 -31.06
CA ASP A 209 -14.31 -11.92 -31.82
C ASP A 209 -15.80 -11.56 -31.82
N ASP A 210 -16.18 -10.41 -31.26
CA ASP A 210 -17.59 -10.01 -31.14
C ASP A 210 -17.79 -8.53 -31.53
N SER A 211 -18.71 -8.32 -32.47
CA SER A 211 -19.06 -7.05 -33.09
C SER A 211 -20.16 -6.25 -32.34
N THR A 212 -20.45 -6.57 -31.08
CA THR A 212 -21.49 -5.88 -30.29
C THR A 212 -21.04 -4.46 -29.91
N ALA A 213 -21.44 -3.46 -30.72
CA ALA A 213 -21.16 -2.06 -30.43
C ALA A 213 -21.90 -1.55 -29.18
N GLY A 214 -21.26 -0.66 -28.41
CA GLY A 214 -21.86 -0.05 -27.20
C GLY A 214 -21.64 -0.82 -25.89
N SER A 215 -20.87 -1.90 -25.93
CA SER A 215 -20.48 -2.67 -24.75
C SER A 215 -19.61 -1.87 -23.77
N GLN A 216 -19.87 -2.03 -22.48
CA GLN A 216 -19.12 -1.37 -21.40
C GLN A 216 -18.65 -2.38 -20.36
N THR A 217 -17.36 -2.38 -20.05
CA THR A 217 -16.81 -3.13 -18.92
C THR A 217 -16.20 -2.19 -17.91
N SER A 218 -16.58 -2.31 -16.64
CA SER A 218 -16.00 -1.52 -15.57
C SER A 218 -15.56 -2.39 -14.40
N ASN A 219 -14.35 -2.10 -13.93
CA ASN A 219 -13.82 -2.56 -12.68
C ASN A 219 -13.67 -1.35 -11.76
N THR A 220 -14.28 -1.38 -10.58
CA THR A 220 -14.14 -0.31 -9.59
C THR A 220 -13.66 -0.90 -8.27
N ILE A 221 -12.54 -0.41 -7.76
CA ILE A 221 -12.00 -0.86 -6.48
C ILE A 221 -11.84 0.34 -5.56
N ASP A 222 -12.41 0.28 -4.36
CA ASP A 222 -12.32 1.41 -3.42
C ASP A 222 -10.95 1.45 -2.76
N ASN A 223 -10.56 0.40 -2.04
CA ASN A 223 -9.28 0.39 -1.31
C ASN A 223 -8.49 -0.86 -1.65
N ILE A 224 -7.22 -0.68 -1.98
CA ILE A 224 -6.27 -1.77 -2.20
C ILE A 224 -5.07 -1.60 -1.26
N THR A 225 -4.71 -2.66 -0.56
CA THR A 225 -3.47 -2.75 0.20
C THR A 225 -2.66 -3.94 -0.30
N VAL A 226 -1.43 -3.69 -0.74
CA VAL A 226 -0.51 -4.74 -1.16
C VAL A 226 0.78 -4.62 -0.39
N THR A 227 1.20 -5.70 0.25
CA THR A 227 2.48 -5.78 0.94
C THR A 227 3.31 -6.90 0.31
N VAL A 228 4.51 -6.57 -0.17
CA VAL A 228 5.48 -7.53 -0.70
C VAL A 228 6.72 -7.51 0.19
N GLU A 229 6.94 -8.62 0.90
CA GLU A 229 8.01 -8.79 1.88
C GLU A 229 8.94 -9.92 1.46
N ASN A 230 10.24 -9.64 1.45
CA ASN A 230 11.31 -10.61 1.16
C ASN A 230 11.04 -11.45 -0.10
N SER A 231 10.50 -10.82 -1.16
CA SER A 231 9.99 -11.51 -2.35
C SER A 231 10.41 -10.79 -3.64
N THR A 232 10.16 -11.41 -4.79
CA THR A 232 10.54 -10.85 -6.10
C THR A 232 9.32 -10.61 -6.97
N VAL A 233 9.20 -9.41 -7.54
CA VAL A 233 8.26 -9.10 -8.62
C VAL A 233 9.06 -8.92 -9.90
N LYS A 234 8.88 -9.82 -10.87
CA LYS A 234 9.54 -9.78 -12.17
C LYS A 234 8.72 -8.96 -13.16
N LYS A 235 9.31 -8.67 -14.33
CA LYS A 235 8.60 -8.03 -15.44
C LYS A 235 7.35 -8.81 -15.83
N LEU A 236 6.33 -8.08 -16.29
CA LEU A 236 5.22 -8.64 -17.02
C LEU A 236 5.78 -9.24 -18.32
N SER A 237 5.80 -10.57 -18.38
CA SER A 237 6.46 -11.29 -19.46
C SER A 237 5.67 -11.20 -20.78
N GLU A 238 6.26 -10.51 -21.77
CA GLU A 238 5.73 -10.45 -23.13
C GLU A 238 5.76 -11.83 -23.80
N SER A 239 6.82 -12.61 -23.57
CA SER A 239 6.98 -13.95 -24.15
C SER A 239 5.99 -14.96 -23.58
N GLN A 240 5.51 -14.75 -22.35
CA GLN A 240 4.53 -15.62 -21.69
C GLN A 240 3.09 -15.11 -21.81
N LYS A 241 2.86 -13.98 -22.51
CA LYS A 241 1.57 -13.27 -22.57
C LYS A 241 1.03 -13.02 -21.16
N ALA A 242 1.60 -12.01 -20.48
CA ALA A 242 1.35 -11.69 -19.07
C ALA A 242 -0.12 -11.70 -18.65
N LEU A 243 -1.05 -11.40 -19.56
CA LEU A 243 -2.46 -11.70 -19.40
C LEU A 243 -2.87 -12.84 -20.35
N SER A 244 -3.39 -13.92 -19.79
CA SER A 244 -3.72 -15.12 -20.55
C SER A 244 -4.69 -14.82 -21.71
N GLY A 245 -4.34 -15.19 -22.94
CA GLY A 245 -5.20 -14.96 -24.11
C GLY A 245 -5.25 -13.52 -24.64
N LEU A 246 -4.37 -12.63 -24.17
CA LEU A 246 -4.24 -11.25 -24.68
C LEU A 246 -2.82 -10.97 -25.18
N ASP A 247 -2.72 -10.37 -26.36
CA ASP A 247 -1.46 -9.91 -26.94
C ASP A 247 -1.29 -8.41 -26.64
N LEU A 248 -0.82 -8.11 -25.43
CA LEU A 248 -0.50 -6.75 -24.97
C LEU A 248 0.99 -6.65 -24.65
N THR A 249 1.60 -5.54 -25.07
CA THR A 249 3.01 -5.21 -24.77
C THR A 249 3.03 -4.35 -23.51
N PHE A 250 3.76 -4.83 -22.49
CA PHE A 250 3.92 -4.13 -21.20
C PHE A 250 5.31 -3.49 -21.06
N ASN A 251 6.15 -3.56 -22.11
CA ASN A 251 7.53 -3.09 -22.11
C ASN A 251 8.30 -3.67 -20.91
N ASP A 252 9.02 -2.81 -20.16
CA ASP A 252 9.80 -3.21 -18.99
C ASP A 252 9.01 -3.17 -17.68
N ALA A 253 7.68 -3.01 -17.72
CA ALA A 253 6.86 -2.88 -16.52
C ALA A 253 6.80 -4.18 -15.70
N ALA A 254 7.04 -4.06 -14.40
CA ALA A 254 6.79 -5.09 -13.41
C ALA A 254 5.50 -4.83 -12.62
N ILE A 255 5.16 -3.55 -12.37
CA ILE A 255 4.00 -3.18 -11.54
C ILE A 255 3.17 -2.07 -12.21
N PHE A 256 1.85 -2.25 -12.23
CA PHE A 256 0.86 -1.19 -12.49
C PHE A 256 -0.07 -1.03 -11.31
N VAL A 257 -0.31 0.20 -10.85
CA VAL A 257 -1.12 0.48 -9.66
C VAL A 257 -2.59 0.83 -9.96
N GLY A 258 -2.91 1.16 -11.22
CA GLY A 258 -4.27 1.51 -11.65
C GLY A 258 -5.04 0.43 -12.40
N GLY A 259 -4.55 -0.81 -12.39
CA GLY A 259 -5.07 -1.89 -13.21
C GLY A 259 -4.70 -1.75 -14.69
N ALA A 260 -5.42 -2.46 -15.55
CA ALA A 260 -5.21 -2.42 -16.99
C ALA A 260 -6.54 -2.36 -17.75
N SER A 261 -6.58 -1.58 -18.82
CA SER A 261 -7.74 -1.44 -19.69
C SER A 261 -7.34 -1.53 -21.16
N GLY A 262 -8.08 -2.30 -21.95
CA GLY A 262 -7.75 -2.55 -23.36
C GLY A 262 -8.96 -2.76 -24.27
N ASN A 263 -8.93 -2.15 -25.45
CA ASN A 263 -9.94 -2.34 -26.50
C ASN A 263 -9.30 -2.95 -27.75
N VAL A 264 -9.09 -4.27 -27.74
CA VAL A 264 -8.38 -4.94 -28.84
C VAL A 264 -9.22 -5.16 -30.10
N SER A 265 -10.52 -4.81 -30.08
CA SER A 265 -11.47 -4.98 -31.20
C SER A 265 -11.59 -3.76 -32.12
N LYS A 266 -11.07 -2.58 -31.71
CA LYS A 266 -11.20 -1.29 -32.43
C LYS A 266 -12.66 -0.85 -32.67
N LEU A 267 -13.60 -1.38 -31.90
CA LEU A 267 -15.01 -0.98 -31.92
C LEU A 267 -15.26 0.16 -30.92
N ASN A 268 -16.42 0.82 -31.02
CA ASN A 268 -16.86 1.81 -30.03
C ASN A 268 -17.37 1.09 -28.77
N VAL A 269 -16.45 0.74 -27.88
CA VAL A 269 -16.69 0.08 -26.59
C VAL A 269 -15.91 0.81 -25.52
N THR A 270 -16.37 0.79 -24.27
CA THR A 270 -15.63 1.45 -23.19
C THR A 270 -15.16 0.42 -22.17
N THR A 271 -13.85 0.37 -21.96
CA THR A 271 -13.26 -0.47 -20.91
C THR A 271 -12.70 0.44 -19.81
N LYS A 272 -12.94 0.09 -18.55
CA LYS A 272 -12.54 0.91 -17.40
C LYS A 272 -11.93 0.08 -16.28
N SER A 273 -10.85 0.59 -15.69
CA SER A 273 -10.38 0.22 -14.35
C SER A 273 -10.26 1.48 -13.50
N THR A 274 -10.99 1.55 -12.41
CA THR A 274 -10.99 2.69 -11.48
C THR A 274 -10.56 2.20 -10.11
N VAL A 275 -9.57 2.86 -9.52
CA VAL A 275 -9.12 2.59 -8.16
C VAL A 275 -9.14 3.87 -7.34
N ASN A 276 -9.83 3.87 -6.20
CA ASN A 276 -9.89 5.07 -5.35
C ASN A 276 -8.59 5.23 -4.55
N ASN A 277 -8.18 4.22 -3.78
CA ASN A 277 -6.98 4.31 -2.96
C ASN A 277 -6.14 3.04 -3.08
N VAL A 278 -4.84 3.20 -3.29
CA VAL A 278 -3.86 2.12 -3.21
C VAL A 278 -2.76 2.46 -2.20
N ALA A 279 -2.43 1.48 -1.37
CA ALA A 279 -1.21 1.45 -0.57
C ALA A 279 -0.39 0.21 -0.95
N LEU A 280 0.74 0.43 -1.63
CA LEU A 280 1.73 -0.60 -1.97
C LEU A 280 2.94 -0.44 -1.05
N THR A 281 3.27 -1.48 -0.29
CA THR A 281 4.48 -1.53 0.54
C THR A 281 5.43 -2.61 0.02
N LEU A 282 6.68 -2.23 -0.21
CA LEU A 282 7.78 -3.13 -0.56
C LEU A 282 8.79 -3.15 0.60
N ALA A 283 9.20 -4.33 1.05
CA ALA A 283 10.19 -4.50 2.11
C ALA A 283 11.08 -5.71 1.82
N GLY A 284 12.41 -5.56 1.90
CA GLY A 284 13.37 -6.64 1.60
C GLY A 284 13.19 -7.28 0.21
N SER A 285 12.52 -6.58 -0.71
CA SER A 285 11.97 -7.16 -1.94
C SER A 285 12.64 -6.58 -3.18
N THR A 286 12.71 -7.39 -4.24
CA THR A 286 13.27 -6.97 -5.53
C THR A 286 12.17 -6.82 -6.57
N VAL A 287 12.16 -5.69 -7.28
CA VAL A 287 11.30 -5.45 -8.44
C VAL A 287 12.19 -5.36 -9.68
N GLU A 288 12.09 -6.35 -10.57
CA GLU A 288 12.96 -6.49 -11.75
C GLU A 288 12.40 -5.73 -12.97
N GLY A 289 11.94 -4.49 -12.81
CA GLY A 289 11.34 -3.72 -13.90
C GLY A 289 10.80 -2.38 -13.44
N ASP A 290 10.03 -1.74 -14.31
CA ASP A 290 9.43 -0.44 -14.03
C ASP A 290 8.21 -0.57 -13.12
N ILE A 291 7.96 0.47 -12.33
CA ILE A 291 6.77 0.62 -11.49
C ILE A 291 6.01 1.83 -12.02
N TYR A 292 4.74 1.65 -12.36
CA TYR A 292 3.84 2.74 -12.71
C TYR A 292 2.83 2.91 -11.56
N LEU A 293 2.82 4.10 -10.95
CA LEU A 293 1.84 4.45 -9.92
C LEU A 293 0.44 4.72 -10.50
N GLY A 294 0.34 4.72 -11.83
CA GLY A 294 -0.89 4.70 -12.59
C GLY A 294 -1.23 3.36 -13.22
N GLY A 295 -2.26 3.37 -14.06
CA GLY A 295 -2.74 2.20 -14.79
C GLY A 295 -2.11 2.04 -16.17
N TYR A 296 -2.51 0.95 -16.84
CA TYR A 296 -2.19 0.67 -18.22
C TYR A 296 -3.44 0.87 -19.10
N ALA A 297 -3.39 1.80 -20.06
CA ALA A 297 -4.47 1.98 -21.03
C ALA A 297 -3.97 1.76 -22.46
N HIS A 298 -4.63 0.85 -23.19
CA HIS A 298 -4.27 0.48 -24.56
C HIS A 298 -5.48 0.61 -25.49
N ASP A 299 -5.28 1.22 -26.66
CA ASP A 299 -6.31 1.56 -27.66
C ASP A 299 -7.37 2.59 -27.20
N LYS A 300 -8.18 3.04 -28.16
CA LYS A 300 -9.27 3.99 -27.97
C LYS A 300 -10.32 3.49 -26.96
N ASP A 301 -10.82 4.41 -26.14
CA ASP A 301 -11.92 4.21 -25.16
C ASP A 301 -11.57 3.27 -23.99
N SER A 302 -10.28 2.97 -23.82
CA SER A 302 -9.72 2.32 -22.64
C SER A 302 -9.34 3.35 -21.59
N ILE A 303 -9.83 3.16 -20.37
CA ILE A 303 -9.69 4.14 -19.29
C ILE A 303 -9.13 3.48 -18.03
N THR A 304 -8.08 4.03 -17.46
CA THR A 304 -7.61 3.69 -16.11
C THR A 304 -7.53 4.93 -15.24
N THR A 305 -8.07 4.89 -14.03
CA THR A 305 -8.01 6.04 -13.12
C THR A 305 -7.59 5.60 -11.72
N VAL A 306 -6.69 6.37 -11.12
CA VAL A 306 -6.25 6.21 -9.74
C VAL A 306 -6.42 7.53 -9.00
N LYS A 307 -7.26 7.56 -7.98
CA LYS A 307 -7.44 8.78 -7.18
C LYS A 307 -6.28 9.02 -6.20
N SER A 308 -5.79 7.97 -5.55
CA SER A 308 -4.64 8.05 -4.65
C SER A 308 -3.78 6.79 -4.74
N SER A 309 -2.50 6.98 -5.02
CA SER A 309 -1.49 5.94 -5.13
C SER A 309 -0.37 6.22 -4.13
N GLN A 310 -0.21 5.36 -3.13
CA GLN A 310 0.89 5.40 -2.18
C GLN A 310 1.83 4.22 -2.42
N LEU A 311 3.12 4.52 -2.60
CA LEU A 311 4.20 3.53 -2.64
C LEU A 311 5.12 3.76 -1.45
N VAL A 312 5.29 2.75 -0.62
CA VAL A 312 6.21 2.74 0.53
C VAL A 312 7.36 1.79 0.23
N LEU A 313 8.58 2.33 0.24
CA LEU A 313 9.82 1.58 0.03
C LEU A 313 10.54 1.45 1.37
N ARG A 314 10.57 0.24 1.94
CA ARG A 314 11.26 -0.06 3.19
C ARG A 314 12.65 -0.65 2.97
N GLU A 315 13.38 -0.83 4.07
CA GLU A 315 14.71 -1.44 4.11
C GLU A 315 14.82 -2.68 3.21
N GLY A 316 15.94 -2.80 2.50
CA GLY A 316 16.22 -3.91 1.58
C GLY A 316 15.42 -3.92 0.28
N THR A 317 14.63 -2.89 -0.01
CA THR A 317 13.90 -2.79 -1.28
C THR A 317 14.84 -2.40 -2.43
N SER A 318 14.79 -3.14 -3.54
CA SER A 318 15.56 -2.87 -4.75
C SER A 318 14.68 -2.88 -5.98
N VAL A 319 14.50 -1.73 -6.63
CA VAL A 319 13.80 -1.60 -7.91
C VAL A 319 14.85 -1.43 -9.01
N THR A 320 14.96 -2.36 -9.94
CA THR A 320 15.99 -2.28 -10.99
C THR A 320 15.59 -1.36 -12.14
N GLY A 321 14.29 -1.14 -12.34
CA GLY A 321 13.76 -0.25 -13.37
C GLY A 321 13.48 1.17 -12.87
N THR A 322 12.65 1.87 -13.63
CA THR A 322 12.23 3.25 -13.36
C THR A 322 10.92 3.26 -12.59
N ILE A 323 10.83 4.11 -11.57
CA ILE A 323 9.55 4.43 -10.92
C ILE A 323 8.92 5.62 -11.64
N HIS A 324 7.76 5.41 -12.23
CA HIS A 324 6.93 6.42 -12.87
C HIS A 324 5.80 6.82 -11.92
N THR A 325 5.66 8.12 -11.65
CA THR A 325 4.51 8.65 -10.87
C THR A 325 3.20 8.57 -11.64
N GLY A 326 3.31 8.38 -12.95
CA GLY A 326 2.24 8.41 -13.93
C GLY A 326 1.80 7.05 -14.42
N ASP A 327 1.00 7.11 -15.49
CA ASP A 327 0.42 5.98 -16.17
C ASP A 327 1.21 5.55 -17.43
N MET A 328 0.82 4.41 -17.99
CA MET A 328 1.26 3.98 -19.33
C MET A 328 0.10 4.03 -20.32
N ASN A 329 0.30 4.78 -21.41
CA ASN A 329 -0.69 4.96 -22.47
C ASN A 329 -0.05 4.71 -23.84
N PHE A 330 -0.67 3.86 -24.67
CA PHE A 330 -0.13 3.41 -25.95
C PHE A 330 -0.74 4.08 -27.19
N ASP A 331 -1.91 4.73 -27.12
CA ASP A 331 -2.62 5.21 -28.32
C ASP A 331 -3.49 6.47 -28.13
N GLY A 332 -3.74 7.19 -29.22
CA GLY A 332 -4.26 8.57 -29.28
C GLY A 332 -5.71 8.85 -28.82
N ASN A 333 -6.33 7.97 -28.02
CA ASN A 333 -7.58 8.22 -27.28
C ASN A 333 -7.73 7.32 -26.02
N ALA A 334 -6.70 6.57 -25.61
CA ALA A 334 -6.70 5.96 -24.29
C ALA A 334 -6.53 7.05 -23.22
N SER A 335 -7.11 6.86 -22.05
CA SER A 335 -7.01 7.80 -20.93
C SER A 335 -6.54 7.05 -19.70
N ALA A 336 -5.37 7.40 -19.22
CA ALA A 336 -4.88 6.92 -17.96
C ALA A 336 -4.54 8.14 -17.11
N GLU A 337 -5.06 8.19 -15.88
CA GLU A 337 -4.86 9.33 -14.98
C GLU A 337 -4.62 8.91 -13.53
N VAL A 338 -3.59 9.51 -12.93
CA VAL A 338 -3.36 9.52 -11.48
C VAL A 338 -3.63 10.90 -10.91
N GLU A 339 -4.55 11.02 -9.95
CA GLU A 339 -4.84 12.30 -9.28
C GLU A 339 -3.78 12.63 -8.22
N ASN A 340 -3.47 11.69 -7.33
CA ASN A 340 -2.48 11.87 -6.27
C ASN A 340 -1.50 10.69 -6.23
N ALA A 341 -0.21 10.97 -6.30
CA ALA A 341 0.86 10.00 -6.11
C ALA A 341 1.75 10.42 -4.94
N LEU A 342 1.98 9.49 -4.02
CA LEU A 342 2.84 9.67 -2.84
C LEU A 342 3.87 8.53 -2.80
N ILE A 343 5.15 8.87 -2.81
CA ILE A 343 6.23 7.92 -2.56
C ILE A 343 6.81 8.21 -1.19
N ILE A 344 6.85 7.19 -0.34
CA ILE A 344 7.48 7.22 0.98
C ILE A 344 8.71 6.32 0.95
N VAL A 345 9.88 6.88 1.24
CA VAL A 345 11.13 6.14 1.41
C VAL A 345 11.38 6.04 2.91
N ASP A 346 11.43 4.81 3.41
CA ASP A 346 11.49 4.53 4.84
C ASP A 346 12.89 4.13 5.33
N SER A 347 13.85 3.92 4.41
CA SER A 347 15.23 3.58 4.77
C SER A 347 16.24 4.00 3.69
N ALA A 348 17.46 4.33 4.11
CA ALA A 348 18.57 4.66 3.22
C ALA A 348 19.07 3.47 2.38
N ASP A 349 18.76 2.21 2.74
CA ASP A 349 19.15 1.02 1.95
C ASP A 349 18.24 0.76 0.73
N VAL A 350 17.23 1.61 0.50
CA VAL A 350 16.40 1.54 -0.71
C VAL A 350 17.24 1.85 -1.94
N LYS A 351 17.09 1.03 -2.99
CA LYS A 351 17.79 1.20 -4.27
C LYS A 351 16.77 1.28 -5.40
N ILE A 352 16.92 2.27 -6.28
CA ILE A 352 16.10 2.42 -7.48
C ILE A 352 16.98 2.61 -8.71
N GLY A 353 16.55 2.06 -9.86
CA GLY A 353 17.27 2.16 -11.12
C GLY A 353 17.05 3.51 -11.82
N GLY A 354 15.86 4.09 -11.64
CA GLY A 354 15.53 5.41 -12.17
C GLY A 354 14.23 5.97 -11.60
N PHE A 355 13.97 7.24 -11.89
CA PHE A 355 12.74 7.93 -11.53
C PHE A 355 12.27 8.84 -12.67
N ASP A 356 10.97 8.85 -12.93
CA ASP A 356 10.32 9.71 -13.91
C ASP A 356 9.01 10.29 -13.33
N ASN A 357 8.96 11.61 -13.29
CA ASN A 357 7.78 12.41 -12.91
C ASN A 357 7.45 13.47 -13.96
N GLN A 358 7.77 13.20 -15.23
CA GLN A 358 7.55 14.14 -16.34
C GLN A 358 6.54 13.58 -17.34
N LYS A 359 6.73 12.32 -17.74
CA LYS A 359 5.87 11.69 -18.75
C LYS A 359 4.61 11.10 -18.10
N ALA A 360 3.44 11.55 -18.54
CA ALA A 360 2.14 11.08 -18.06
C ALA A 360 2.00 11.13 -16.52
N ALA A 361 2.69 12.08 -15.86
CA ALA A 361 2.82 12.18 -14.42
C ALA A 361 1.49 12.40 -13.70
N ALA A 362 1.45 12.02 -12.42
CA ALA A 362 0.31 12.32 -11.54
C ALA A 362 0.02 13.83 -11.46
N LYS A 363 -1.26 14.19 -11.30
CA LYS A 363 -1.68 15.61 -11.16
C LYS A 363 -1.05 16.25 -9.93
N ASN A 364 -1.03 15.54 -8.81
CA ASN A 364 -0.33 15.91 -7.59
C ASN A 364 0.68 14.81 -7.24
N PHE A 365 1.93 15.20 -7.00
CA PHE A 365 2.99 14.30 -6.59
C PHE A 365 3.67 14.78 -5.31
N SER A 366 4.00 13.85 -4.42
CA SER A 366 4.82 14.10 -3.22
C SER A 366 5.82 12.97 -3.01
N LEU A 367 7.06 13.37 -2.72
CA LEU A 367 8.15 12.48 -2.33
C LEU A 367 8.51 12.76 -0.88
N VAL A 368 8.45 11.73 -0.05
CA VAL A 368 8.63 11.84 1.40
C VAL A 368 9.70 10.84 1.88
N GLY A 369 10.71 11.33 2.60
CA GLY A 369 11.54 10.50 3.46
C GLY A 369 10.90 10.41 4.85
N SER A 370 10.68 9.21 5.37
CA SER A 370 10.06 9.02 6.68
C SER A 370 10.98 9.44 7.83
N SER A 371 10.47 9.39 9.06
CA SER A 371 11.29 9.57 10.27
C SER A 371 12.46 8.59 10.34
N ASN A 372 12.24 7.32 9.95
CA ASN A 372 13.28 6.29 9.95
C ASN A 372 14.35 6.62 8.91
N PHE A 373 13.93 7.02 7.71
CA PHE A 373 14.87 7.47 6.68
C PHE A 373 15.67 8.69 7.15
N ASN A 374 15.06 9.65 7.86
CA ASN A 374 15.76 10.81 8.39
C ASN A 374 16.85 10.42 9.40
N ASP A 375 16.55 9.47 10.28
CA ASP A 375 17.48 9.02 11.33
C ASP A 375 18.58 8.07 10.81
N ASP A 376 18.44 7.51 9.60
CA ASP A 376 19.51 6.76 8.92
C ASP A 376 20.70 7.68 8.51
N TYR A 377 20.50 9.01 8.50
CA TYR A 377 21.52 9.99 8.15
C TYR A 377 21.98 10.81 9.36
N ALA A 378 23.19 11.37 9.26
CA ALA A 378 23.77 12.22 10.30
C ALA A 378 23.03 13.57 10.50
N SER A 379 22.24 14.01 9.52
CA SER A 379 21.41 15.20 9.60
C SER A 379 20.25 15.15 8.60
N ALA A 380 19.23 15.98 8.85
CA ALA A 380 18.11 16.17 7.94
C ALA A 380 18.55 16.66 6.55
N GLU A 381 19.57 17.52 6.47
CA GLU A 381 20.16 17.96 5.21
C GLU A 381 20.76 16.79 4.42
N ALA A 382 21.50 15.90 5.08
CA ALA A 382 22.09 14.74 4.42
C ALA A 382 21.01 13.76 3.95
N ALA A 383 19.91 13.60 4.71
CA ALA A 383 18.76 12.83 4.28
C ALA A 383 18.10 13.44 3.04
N LEU A 384 17.91 14.77 3.02
CA LEU A 384 17.36 15.47 1.86
C LEU A 384 18.24 15.31 0.61
N GLU A 385 19.56 15.47 0.73
CA GLU A 385 20.50 15.23 -0.37
C GLU A 385 20.43 13.77 -0.84
N GLY A 386 20.33 12.82 0.10
CA GLY A 386 20.19 11.40 -0.18
C GLY A 386 18.95 11.07 -1.02
N ILE A 387 17.77 11.56 -0.60
CA ILE A 387 16.52 11.30 -1.33
C ILE A 387 16.50 12.01 -2.70
N GLN A 388 17.02 13.25 -2.77
CA GLN A 388 17.10 14.02 -4.02
C GLN A 388 18.05 13.34 -5.02
N SER A 389 19.17 12.80 -4.54
CA SER A 389 20.09 12.01 -5.36
C SER A 389 19.47 10.71 -5.83
N MET A 390 18.77 10.00 -4.93
CA MET A 390 18.12 8.73 -5.25
C MET A 390 17.07 8.89 -6.35
N PHE A 391 16.23 9.92 -6.25
CA PHE A 391 15.13 10.19 -7.19
C PHE A 391 15.48 11.20 -8.29
N SER A 392 16.71 11.72 -8.34
CA SER A 392 17.13 12.75 -9.31
C SER A 392 16.15 13.93 -9.41
N THR A 393 15.61 14.38 -8.27
CA THR A 393 14.62 15.46 -8.17
C THR A 393 15.01 16.46 -7.08
N LYS A 394 14.54 17.71 -7.19
CA LYS A 394 14.74 18.74 -6.16
C LYS A 394 13.64 18.74 -5.10
N ALA A 395 12.40 18.48 -5.50
CA ALA A 395 11.26 18.54 -4.60
C ALA A 395 11.17 17.26 -3.77
N ALA A 396 11.32 17.40 -2.44
CA ALA A 396 11.15 16.32 -1.48
C ALA A 396 10.93 16.88 -0.07
N THR A 397 10.24 16.11 0.76
CA THR A 397 10.04 16.40 2.18
C THR A 397 10.63 15.28 3.02
N ILE A 398 11.35 15.61 4.08
CA ILE A 398 11.85 14.67 5.07
C ILE A 398 11.09 14.93 6.38
N GLU A 399 10.40 13.91 6.87
CA GLU A 399 9.65 13.98 8.12
C GLU A 399 10.59 14.13 9.33
N GLU A 400 10.07 14.65 10.43
CA GLU A 400 10.82 14.77 11.68
C GLU A 400 11.20 13.38 12.22
N GLY A 401 12.48 13.18 12.50
CA GLY A 401 13.02 11.97 13.11
C GLY A 401 12.93 11.96 14.63
N GLU A 402 13.60 11.00 15.25
CA GLU A 402 13.87 11.00 16.69
C GLU A 402 14.93 12.04 17.05
N ALA A 403 16.03 12.09 16.28
CA ALA A 403 17.12 13.04 16.52
C ALA A 403 17.08 14.23 15.55
N ASN A 404 16.73 13.96 14.30
CA ASN A 404 16.78 14.96 13.24
C ASN A 404 15.46 15.75 13.12
N GLY A 405 15.57 17.01 12.72
CA GLY A 405 14.40 17.87 12.46
C GLY A 405 13.75 17.59 11.10
N MET A 406 12.55 18.14 10.87
CA MET A 406 11.92 18.14 9.55
C MET A 406 12.65 19.10 8.60
N ILE A 407 12.77 18.71 7.34
CA ILE A 407 13.28 19.59 6.27
C ILE A 407 12.50 19.32 4.97
N SER A 408 12.21 20.35 4.19
CA SER A 408 11.59 20.20 2.88
C SER A 408 12.22 21.12 1.85
N ALA A 409 12.25 20.68 0.60
CA ALA A 409 12.62 21.47 -0.56
C ALA A 409 11.48 21.47 -1.58
N ASP A 410 11.20 22.64 -2.15
CA ASP A 410 10.25 22.78 -3.26
C ASP A 410 10.90 22.48 -4.63
N ALA A 411 10.11 22.60 -5.70
CA ALA A 411 10.59 22.37 -7.07
C ALA A 411 11.65 23.39 -7.53
N ASP A 412 11.63 24.60 -6.95
CA ASP A 412 12.59 25.67 -7.25
C ASP A 412 13.91 25.50 -6.47
N GLY A 413 13.88 24.69 -5.40
CA GLY A 413 15.01 24.41 -4.51
C GLY A 413 15.03 25.28 -3.26
N ASN A 414 13.93 25.98 -2.91
CA ASN A 414 13.84 26.68 -1.65
C ASN A 414 13.66 25.67 -0.51
N VAL A 415 14.51 25.80 0.50
CA VAL A 415 14.56 24.86 1.63
C VAL A 415 13.89 25.46 2.86
N THR A 416 12.96 24.72 3.46
CA THR A 416 12.36 25.02 4.75
C THR A 416 12.83 24.00 5.78
N LYS A 417 13.39 24.47 6.90
CA LYS A 417 13.87 23.61 7.99
C LYS A 417 13.14 23.91 9.29
N THR A 418 12.84 22.86 10.04
CA THR A 418 12.27 22.95 11.39
C THR A 418 13.19 22.25 12.39
N ILE A 419 13.38 22.86 13.56
CA ILE A 419 14.13 22.24 14.65
C ILE A 419 13.32 21.06 15.18
N ASN A 420 13.99 19.95 15.50
CA ASN A 420 13.36 18.79 16.13
C ASN A 420 12.60 19.21 17.41
N SER A 421 11.30 18.95 17.42
CA SER A 421 10.36 19.35 18.46
C SER A 421 10.66 18.69 19.81
N LYS A 422 11.14 17.43 19.79
CA LYS A 422 11.53 16.67 20.99
C LYS A 422 12.75 17.30 21.67
N THR A 423 13.78 17.62 20.88
CA THR A 423 14.99 18.31 21.36
C THR A 423 14.66 19.70 21.87
N LEU A 424 13.78 20.43 21.18
CA LEU A 424 13.31 21.73 21.63
C LEU A 424 12.59 21.64 22.99
N ALA A 425 11.72 20.65 23.18
CA ALA A 425 11.00 20.43 24.44
C ALA A 425 11.95 20.11 25.61
N ILE A 426 12.99 19.29 25.37
CA ILE A 426 14.03 19.02 26.38
C ILE A 426 14.78 20.30 26.73
N GLY A 427 15.18 21.09 25.73
CA GLY A 427 15.84 22.39 25.94
C GLY A 427 14.98 23.36 26.73
N GLN A 428 13.68 23.43 26.43
CA GLN A 428 12.71 24.25 27.17
C GLN A 428 12.56 23.80 28.62
N THR A 429 12.50 22.49 28.87
CA THR A 429 12.40 21.92 30.23
C THR A 429 13.67 22.18 31.04
N ALA A 430 14.85 21.92 30.46
CA ALA A 430 16.14 22.16 31.11
C ALA A 430 16.32 23.66 31.42
N ARG A 431 15.92 24.52 30.50
CA ARG A 431 15.88 25.97 30.70
C ARG A 431 14.98 26.34 31.88
N GLN A 432 13.76 25.79 31.96
CA GLN A 432 12.85 26.07 33.06
C GLN A 432 13.43 25.61 34.41
N ALA A 433 14.04 24.43 34.46
CA ALA A 433 14.70 23.93 35.66
C ALA A 433 15.84 24.87 36.11
N TYR A 434 16.64 25.36 35.16
CA TYR A 434 17.69 26.33 35.45
C TYR A 434 17.14 27.67 35.96
N LEU A 435 16.09 28.20 35.33
CA LEU A 435 15.45 29.44 35.78
C LEU A 435 14.90 29.28 37.20
N ASN A 436 14.23 28.17 37.50
CA ASN A 436 13.77 27.86 38.85
C ASN A 436 14.93 27.80 39.86
N TRP A 437 16.05 27.14 39.51
CA TRP A 437 17.24 27.12 40.37
C TRP A 437 17.83 28.52 40.59
N ALA A 438 17.96 29.31 39.52
CA ALA A 438 18.50 30.66 39.59
C ALA A 438 17.63 31.58 40.45
N MET A 439 16.31 31.40 40.44
CA MET A 439 15.36 32.13 41.28
C MET A 439 15.43 31.74 42.76
N LEU A 440 15.82 30.50 43.08
CA LEU A 440 16.00 30.07 44.48
C LEU A 440 17.32 30.58 45.09
N ARG A 441 18.27 31.02 44.25
CA ARG A 441 19.55 31.56 44.71
C ARG A 441 19.31 32.86 45.48
N ASN A 442 19.90 32.94 46.67
CA ASN A 442 19.77 34.08 47.57
C ASN A 442 21.13 34.46 48.17
N ASP A 443 21.19 35.67 48.72
CA ASP A 443 22.31 36.18 49.51
C ASP A 443 21.94 36.24 51.00
N LEU A 444 22.95 36.41 51.87
CA LEU A 444 22.79 36.39 53.32
C LEU A 444 21.76 37.42 53.80
N ASN A 445 21.82 38.64 53.26
CA ASN A 445 20.96 39.74 53.67
C ASN A 445 19.50 39.50 53.22
N LYS A 446 19.29 38.96 52.02
CA LYS A 446 17.95 38.57 51.55
C LYS A 446 17.37 37.38 52.31
N ARG A 447 18.20 36.46 52.78
CA ARG A 447 17.74 35.26 53.49
C ARG A 447 17.49 35.52 54.98
N MET A 448 18.38 36.26 55.64
CA MET A 448 18.38 36.41 57.09
C MET A 448 18.26 37.85 57.60
N GLY A 449 18.21 38.85 56.69
CA GLY A 449 18.20 40.25 57.08
C GLY A 449 19.54 40.74 57.63
N GLU A 450 19.50 41.84 58.38
CA GLU A 450 20.68 42.40 59.05
C GLU A 450 20.97 41.67 60.36
N LEU A 451 22.14 41.02 60.44
CA LEU A 451 22.52 40.17 61.57
C LEU A 451 23.61 40.80 62.47
N ARG A 452 24.17 41.96 62.09
CA ARG A 452 25.35 42.52 62.77
C ARG A 452 25.08 42.96 64.21
N ASP A 453 23.89 43.50 64.48
CA ASP A 453 23.54 44.07 65.79
C ASP A 453 22.52 43.23 66.57
N ALA A 454 22.32 41.95 66.19
CA ALA A 454 21.37 41.08 66.88
C ALA A 454 21.89 40.65 68.27
N PRO A 455 21.22 41.03 69.39
CA PRO A 455 21.71 40.77 70.75
C PRO A 455 21.34 39.38 71.30
N GLY A 456 20.50 38.62 70.59
CA GLY A 456 19.96 37.33 71.04
C GLY A 456 20.84 36.12 70.68
N LYS A 457 20.86 35.10 71.54
CA LYS A 457 21.59 33.83 71.33
C LYS A 457 20.86 32.83 70.41
N TYR A 458 19.54 32.91 70.31
CA TYR A 458 18.70 32.07 69.47
C TYR A 458 17.80 32.93 68.60
N GLY A 459 17.60 32.54 67.35
CA GLY A 459 16.77 33.25 66.36
C GLY A 459 15.73 32.33 65.73
N VAL A 460 14.55 32.89 65.46
CA VAL A 460 13.53 32.29 64.59
C VAL A 460 13.24 33.31 63.50
N TRP A 461 13.22 32.87 62.25
CA TRP A 461 12.96 33.75 61.11
C TRP A 461 11.97 33.12 60.14
N VAL A 462 11.24 33.99 59.46
CA VAL A 462 10.33 33.67 58.37
C VAL A 462 10.66 34.61 57.22
N ARG A 463 10.70 34.06 56.02
CA ARG A 463 10.82 34.79 54.77
C ARG A 463 9.74 34.36 53.80
N THR A 464 9.16 35.34 53.15
CA THR A 464 8.35 35.15 51.96
C THR A 464 9.06 35.84 50.80
N ASP A 465 9.10 35.18 49.65
CA ASP A 465 9.57 35.79 48.41
C ASP A 465 8.53 35.55 47.32
N ALA A 466 8.24 36.60 46.57
CA ALA A 466 7.31 36.55 45.45
C ALA A 466 7.93 37.29 44.27
N GLY A 467 8.01 36.61 43.14
CA GLY A 467 8.61 37.15 41.93
C GLY A 467 7.88 36.68 40.69
N ARG A 468 7.86 37.54 39.67
CA ARG A 468 7.42 37.18 38.32
C ARG A 468 8.63 37.21 37.41
N GLN A 469 8.79 36.18 36.60
CA GLN A 469 9.77 36.16 35.53
C GLN A 469 9.06 36.02 34.19
N LYS A 470 9.43 36.88 33.24
CA LYS A 470 9.01 36.78 31.84
C LYS A 470 10.25 36.52 30.98
N TYR A 471 10.25 35.45 30.21
CA TYR A 471 11.33 35.17 29.27
C TYR A 471 10.84 34.35 28.09
N GLU A 472 11.00 34.89 26.87
CA GLU A 472 10.62 34.27 25.58
C GLU A 472 9.26 33.54 25.62
N GLY A 473 8.21 34.24 26.04
CA GLY A 473 6.83 33.72 26.06
C GLY A 473 6.49 32.82 27.24
N ILE A 474 7.43 32.52 28.14
CA ILE A 474 7.17 31.84 29.41
C ILE A 474 7.00 32.90 30.51
N ASP A 475 5.81 32.93 31.10
CA ASP A 475 5.48 33.70 32.29
C ASP A 475 5.46 32.74 33.51
N SER A 476 6.40 32.93 34.43
CA SER A 476 6.50 32.12 35.65
C SER A 476 6.32 32.97 36.89
N ASP A 477 5.31 32.63 37.69
CA ASP A 477 5.05 33.21 39.00
C ASP A 477 5.57 32.26 40.09
N ILE A 478 6.45 32.78 40.95
CA ILE A 478 7.01 32.01 42.06
C ILE A 478 6.62 32.67 43.38
N GLN A 479 6.14 31.83 44.31
CA GLN A 479 5.99 32.19 45.72
C GLN A 479 6.76 31.16 46.56
N THR A 480 7.72 31.64 47.34
CA THR A 480 8.48 30.81 48.27
C THR A 480 8.17 31.21 49.71
N PHE A 481 8.01 30.20 50.56
CA PHE A 481 7.85 30.35 51.99
C PHE A 481 8.99 29.59 52.67
N GLN A 482 9.81 30.31 53.41
CA GLN A 482 10.96 29.77 54.13
C GLN A 482 10.84 30.14 55.59
N PHE A 483 11.13 29.20 56.48
CA PHE A 483 11.24 29.45 57.91
C PHE A 483 12.45 28.70 58.44
N GLY A 484 13.08 29.24 59.47
CA GLY A 484 14.27 28.64 60.07
C GLY A 484 14.42 29.05 61.52
N ALA A 485 15.22 28.28 62.24
CA ALA A 485 15.67 28.59 63.58
C ALA A 485 17.18 28.33 63.67
N ASP A 486 17.89 29.25 64.32
CA ASP A 486 19.34 29.21 64.44
C ASP A 486 19.79 29.58 65.85
N ALA A 487 21.06 29.27 66.15
CA ALA A 487 21.72 29.62 67.39
C ALA A 487 23.07 30.28 67.09
N ARG A 488 23.31 31.44 67.69
CA ARG A 488 24.59 32.14 67.63
C ARG A 488 25.61 31.41 68.52
N VAL A 489 26.76 31.06 67.95
CA VAL A 489 27.86 30.39 68.67
C VAL A 489 28.99 31.38 68.88
N ASP A 490 29.17 31.85 70.11
CA ASP A 490 30.26 32.77 70.48
C ASP A 490 31.54 31.95 70.75
N ALA A 491 32.18 31.46 69.70
CA ALA A 491 33.52 30.88 69.79
C ALA A 491 34.33 31.26 68.54
N LEU A 492 35.23 32.24 68.72
CA LEU A 492 36.29 32.69 67.79
C LEU A 492 35.81 33.06 66.38
N GLY A 493 35.34 34.31 66.25
CA GLY A 493 35.08 34.97 64.97
C GLY A 493 33.65 34.77 64.46
N ASN A 494 32.68 35.43 65.11
CA ASN A 494 31.29 35.66 64.66
C ASN A 494 30.79 34.73 63.52
N SER A 495 30.62 33.44 63.82
CA SER A 495 30.15 32.43 62.87
C SER A 495 28.83 31.84 63.36
N PHE A 496 27.80 31.82 62.50
CA PHE A 496 26.48 31.25 62.81
C PHE A 496 26.42 29.76 62.44
N ARG A 497 25.79 28.93 63.28
CA ARG A 497 25.46 27.53 62.97
C ARG A 497 23.96 27.41 62.67
N GLU A 498 23.62 27.09 61.43
CA GLU A 498 22.25 26.76 61.01
C GLU A 498 21.90 25.30 61.40
N PHE A 499 20.68 25.07 61.90
CA PHE A 499 20.03 23.75 62.03
C PHE A 499 19.00 23.58 60.89
N PRO A 500 18.56 22.37 60.51
CA PRO A 500 17.93 22.13 59.20
C PRO A 500 16.68 22.99 58.96
N ALA A 501 16.69 23.77 57.88
CA ALA A 501 15.55 24.53 57.40
C ALA A 501 14.63 23.63 56.57
N ILE A 502 13.32 23.75 56.78
CA ILE A 502 12.30 23.09 55.97
C ILE A 502 11.86 24.07 54.89
N PHE A 503 12.00 23.66 53.62
CA PHE A 503 11.69 24.49 52.45
C PHE A 503 10.36 24.08 51.83
N TYR A 504 9.45 25.04 51.63
CA TYR A 504 8.21 24.82 50.88
C TYR A 504 8.09 25.88 49.77
N SER A 505 8.14 25.42 48.51
CA SER A 505 7.99 26.27 47.32
C SER A 505 6.81 25.79 46.48
N ARG A 506 5.94 26.70 46.08
CA ARG A 506 4.85 26.44 45.13
C ARG A 506 5.10 27.26 43.87
N SER A 507 5.32 26.58 42.75
CA SER A 507 5.35 27.17 41.41
C SER A 507 4.04 26.86 40.72
N GLN A 508 3.40 27.86 40.11
CA GLN A 508 2.24 27.67 39.25
C GLN A 508 2.52 28.30 37.88
N GLU A 509 2.28 27.51 36.85
CA GLU A 509 2.31 27.94 35.46
C GLU A 509 0.96 28.59 35.13
N VAL A 510 0.98 29.86 34.74
CA VAL A 510 -0.21 30.56 34.23
C VAL A 510 -0.04 30.66 32.73
N ARG A 511 -0.85 29.90 31.98
CA ARG A 511 -0.82 29.90 30.51
C ARG A 511 -1.14 31.24 29.90
#